data_AF-A0A1Q7QX82-F1
#
_entry.id   AF-A0A1Q7QX82-F1
#
_cell.length_a   1.000
_cell.length_b   1.000
_cell.length_c   1.000
_cell.angle_alpha   90.00
_cell.angle_beta   90.00
_cell.angle_gamma   90.00
#
_symmetry.space_group_name_H-M   'P 1'
#
loop_
_entity.id
_entity.type
_entity.pdbx_description
1 polymer ?
#
loop_
_entity_poly.entity_id
_entity_poly.type
_entity_poly.pdbx_seq_one_letter_code
_entity_poly.pdbx_strand_id
1 'polypeptide(L)'
;MRKKLVINAWPFIAVLLLAVIIPSLLYWTIERNDKHARWQTQLQLARIFAFYGMDQAEVVPMHPNFTSDSAFMDTGWAALQTGSVTLNTLSGLDLDRTNQLLRIEYMLNTMASSWSAYTPGMNQSQRGTLGELLHTIGHDILYGYGNYINYTGTSNLGGSFFWYTGSSPPDPNLVQQAVDLAVNLPGLPPLPQ
;
A
#
# COMPACT_ATOMS: atom_id res chain seq x y z
N MET A 1 53.01 -47.05 -30.00
CA MET A 1 51.54 -46.98 -29.82
C MET A 1 51.17 -45.68 -29.13
N ARG A 2 50.49 -44.73 -29.79
CA ARG A 2 49.97 -43.51 -29.15
C ARG A 2 48.61 -43.83 -28.51
N LYS A 3 48.51 -43.80 -27.19
CA LYS A 3 47.22 -43.85 -26.49
C LYS A 3 46.49 -42.53 -26.77
N LYS A 4 45.34 -42.58 -27.46
CA LYS A 4 44.45 -41.42 -27.56
C LYS A 4 43.87 -41.14 -26.17
N LEU A 5 44.18 -39.98 -25.61
CA LEU A 5 43.56 -39.50 -24.39
C LEU A 5 42.09 -39.19 -24.70
N VAL A 6 41.17 -40.06 -24.28
CA VAL A 6 39.73 -39.77 -24.35
C VAL A 6 39.41 -38.88 -23.16
N ILE A 7 39.41 -37.57 -23.38
CA ILE A 7 39.03 -36.61 -22.35
C ILE A 7 37.51 -36.71 -22.19
N ASN A 8 37.07 -37.17 -21.03
CA ASN A 8 35.67 -37.14 -20.68
C ASN A 8 35.25 -35.67 -20.47
N ALA A 9 34.45 -35.12 -21.38
CA ALA A 9 34.02 -33.72 -21.34
C ALA A 9 32.93 -33.44 -20.29
N TRP A 10 32.27 -34.49 -19.79
CA TRP A 10 31.17 -34.39 -18.82
C TRP A 10 31.48 -33.59 -17.55
N PRO A 11 32.66 -33.72 -16.89
CA PRO A 11 33.01 -32.92 -15.72
C PRO A 11 33.14 -31.44 -16.05
N PHE A 12 33.67 -31.10 -17.23
CA PHE A 12 33.83 -29.71 -17.66
C PHE A 12 32.47 -29.07 -17.97
N ILE A 13 31.58 -29.81 -18.63
CA ILE A 13 30.19 -29.40 -18.87
C ILE A 13 29.45 -29.21 -17.54
N ALA A 14 29.63 -30.13 -16.57
CA ALA A 14 29.02 -30.01 -15.25
C ALA A 14 29.50 -28.76 -14.50
N VAL A 15 30.80 -28.45 -14.54
CA VAL A 15 31.35 -27.23 -13.92
C VAL A 15 30.80 -25.97 -14.59
N LEU A 16 30.73 -25.93 -15.92
CA LEU A 16 30.13 -24.80 -16.65
C LEU A 16 28.65 -24.60 -16.31
N LEU A 17 27.88 -25.68 -16.20
CA LEU A 17 26.47 -25.61 -15.80
C LEU A 17 26.32 -25.12 -14.36
N LEU A 18 27.13 -25.62 -13.42
CA LEU A 18 27.10 -25.15 -12.03
C LEU A 18 27.50 -23.69 -11.90
N ALA A 19 28.47 -23.22 -12.71
CA ALA A 19 28.90 -21.83 -12.74
C ALA A 19 27.82 -20.86 -13.22
N VAL A 20 26.81 -21.33 -13.95
CA VAL A 20 25.65 -20.52 -14.39
C VAL A 20 24.46 -20.71 -13.44
N ILE A 21 24.12 -21.96 -13.13
CA ILE A 21 22.93 -22.30 -12.34
C ILE A 21 23.03 -21.72 -10.93
N ILE A 22 24.18 -21.83 -10.25
CA ILE A 22 24.31 -21.36 -8.87
C ILE A 22 24.12 -19.84 -8.77
N PRO A 23 24.83 -18.99 -9.55
CA PRO A 23 24.59 -17.54 -9.53
C PRO A 23 23.17 -17.16 -9.92
N SER A 24 22.58 -17.81 -10.92
CA SER A 24 21.20 -17.54 -11.33
C SER A 24 20.18 -17.85 -10.23
N LEU A 25 20.33 -18.99 -9.54
CA LEU A 25 19.47 -19.36 -8.41
C LEU A 25 19.65 -18.43 -7.22
N LEU A 26 20.90 -18.04 -6.91
CA LEU A 26 21.18 -17.07 -5.86
C LEU A 26 20.55 -15.71 -6.17
N TYR A 27 20.76 -15.20 -7.39
CA TYR A 27 20.17 -13.94 -7.85
C TYR A 27 18.64 -13.98 -7.74
N TRP A 28 17.99 -15.02 -8.28
CA TRP A 28 16.55 -15.18 -8.22
C TRP A 28 16.03 -15.25 -6.78
N THR A 29 16.73 -15.96 -5.89
CA THR A 29 16.35 -16.08 -4.49
C THR A 29 16.45 -14.75 -3.75
N ILE A 30 17.55 -14.00 -3.97
CA ILE A 30 17.76 -12.69 -3.36
C ILE A 30 16.69 -11.71 -3.85
N GLU A 31 16.50 -11.61 -5.17
CA GLU A 31 15.51 -10.73 -5.78
C GLU A 31 14.09 -11.02 -5.27
N ARG A 32 13.73 -12.30 -5.14
CA ARG A 32 12.44 -12.71 -4.60
C ARG A 32 12.27 -12.30 -3.14
N ASN A 33 13.29 -12.54 -2.31
CA ASN A 33 13.25 -12.17 -0.89
C ASN A 33 13.11 -10.65 -0.72
N ASP A 34 13.87 -9.86 -1.49
CA ASP A 34 13.82 -8.40 -1.45
C ASP A 34 12.44 -7.87 -1.87
N LYS A 35 11.84 -8.46 -2.92
CA LYS A 35 10.47 -8.13 -3.34
C LYS A 35 9.44 -8.42 -2.25
N HIS A 36 9.52 -9.57 -1.60
CA HIS A 36 8.61 -9.93 -0.51
C HIS A 36 8.76 -9.04 0.71
N ALA A 37 10.00 -8.72 1.09
CA ALA A 37 10.29 -7.79 2.16
C ALA A 37 9.69 -6.41 1.85
N ARG A 38 9.86 -5.91 0.61
CA ARG A 38 9.24 -4.66 0.18
C ARG A 38 7.72 -4.70 0.28
N TRP A 39 7.06 -5.72 -0.25
CA TRP A 39 5.60 -5.85 -0.16
C TRP A 39 5.13 -5.93 1.28
N GLN A 40 5.90 -6.56 2.17
CA GLN A 40 5.57 -6.61 3.59
C GLN A 40 5.64 -5.23 4.24
N THR A 41 6.67 -4.44 3.93
CA THR A 41 6.76 -3.05 4.38
C THR A 41 5.60 -2.21 3.84
N GLN A 42 5.27 -2.35 2.56
CA GLN A 42 4.14 -1.64 1.94
C GLN A 42 2.81 -2.00 2.63
N LEU A 43 2.55 -3.27 2.90
CA LEU A 43 1.37 -3.72 3.64
C LEU A 43 1.36 -3.17 5.08
N GLN A 44 2.50 -3.13 5.76
CA GLN A 44 2.57 -2.57 7.11
C GLN A 44 2.23 -1.07 7.11
N LEU A 45 2.74 -0.30 6.14
CA LEU A 45 2.37 1.10 5.97
C LEU A 45 0.89 1.25 5.63
N ALA A 46 0.35 0.43 4.72
CA ALA A 46 -1.07 0.43 4.39
C ALA A 46 -1.97 0.13 5.61
N ARG A 47 -1.54 -0.77 6.51
CA ARG A 47 -2.21 -1.01 7.79
C ARG A 47 -2.16 0.21 8.71
N ILE A 48 -1.01 0.86 8.81
CA ILE A 48 -0.87 2.08 9.63
C ILE A 48 -1.78 3.18 9.09
N PHE A 49 -1.81 3.35 7.77
CA PHE A 49 -2.67 4.30 7.08
C PHE A 49 -4.15 4.05 7.39
N ALA A 50 -4.62 2.81 7.24
CA ALA A 50 -6.01 2.45 7.49
C ALA A 50 -6.39 2.64 8.97
N PHE A 51 -5.66 2.01 9.89
CA PHE A 51 -6.07 1.94 11.29
C PHE A 51 -5.76 3.21 12.10
N TYR A 52 -4.59 3.82 11.90
CA TYR A 52 -4.17 5.00 12.68
C TYR A 52 -4.41 6.32 11.94
N GLY A 53 -4.60 6.25 10.62
CA GLY A 53 -5.02 7.40 9.82
C GLY A 53 -6.53 7.46 9.66
N MET A 54 -7.08 6.59 8.82
CA MET A 54 -8.46 6.72 8.34
C MET A 54 -9.51 6.35 9.39
N ASP A 55 -9.39 5.19 10.06
CA ASP A 55 -10.37 4.76 11.06
C ASP A 55 -10.39 5.70 12.29
N GLN A 56 -9.22 6.21 12.70
CA GLN A 56 -9.17 7.23 13.76
C GLN A 56 -9.79 8.56 13.31
N ALA A 57 -9.54 8.98 12.07
CA ALA A 57 -10.12 10.20 11.52
C ALA A 57 -11.64 10.07 11.28
N GLU A 58 -12.15 8.86 11.04
CA GLU A 58 -13.58 8.54 10.93
C GLU A 58 -14.31 8.68 12.27
N VAL A 59 -13.76 8.11 13.34
CA VAL A 59 -14.44 8.03 14.64
C VAL A 59 -14.66 9.42 15.26
N VAL A 60 -13.77 10.37 14.98
CA VAL A 60 -13.80 11.73 15.51
C VAL A 60 -15.07 12.51 15.14
N PRO A 61 -15.44 12.70 13.86
CA PRO A 61 -16.68 13.40 13.47
C PRO A 61 -17.96 12.65 13.86
N MET A 62 -17.89 11.35 14.18
CA MET A 62 -19.02 10.58 14.69
C MET A 62 -19.29 10.79 16.19
N HIS A 63 -18.34 11.36 16.94
CA HIS A 63 -18.51 11.55 18.38
C HIS A 63 -19.54 12.66 18.70
N PRO A 64 -20.49 12.46 19.65
CA PRO A 64 -21.59 13.39 19.91
C PRO A 64 -21.16 14.82 20.27
N ASN A 65 -19.99 14.97 20.90
CA ASN A 65 -19.45 16.24 21.39
C ASN A 65 -18.20 16.70 20.62
N PHE A 66 -17.91 16.15 19.44
CA PHE A 66 -16.65 16.40 18.74
C PHE A 66 -16.38 17.89 18.45
N THR A 67 -17.44 18.69 18.23
CA THR A 67 -17.30 20.14 17.96
C THR A 67 -16.92 20.97 19.19
N SER A 68 -17.26 20.47 20.38
CA SER A 68 -17.03 21.17 21.65
C SER A 68 -15.80 20.67 22.39
N ASP A 69 -15.26 19.52 21.99
CA ASP A 69 -14.12 18.89 22.63
C ASP A 69 -12.87 19.03 21.75
N SER A 70 -11.97 19.92 22.16
CA SER A 70 -10.72 20.19 21.45
C SER A 70 -9.82 18.95 21.35
N ALA A 71 -9.88 18.02 22.32
CA ALA A 71 -9.06 16.81 22.29
C ALA A 71 -9.48 15.86 21.15
N PHE A 72 -10.79 15.78 20.85
CA PHE A 72 -11.26 15.01 19.69
C PHE A 72 -10.83 15.66 18.38
N MET A 73 -10.91 17.00 18.29
CA MET A 73 -10.45 17.73 17.11
C MET A 73 -8.96 17.53 16.84
N ASP A 74 -8.13 17.59 17.88
CA ASP A 74 -6.69 17.34 17.80
C ASP A 74 -6.38 15.90 17.40
N THR A 75 -7.17 14.94 17.90
CA THR A 75 -7.04 13.51 17.54
C THR A 75 -7.33 13.30 16.06
N GLY A 76 -8.41 13.88 15.52
CA GLY A 76 -8.75 13.76 14.10
C GLY A 76 -7.69 14.40 13.21
N TRP A 77 -7.19 15.57 13.60
CA TRP A 77 -6.08 16.23 12.91
C TRP A 77 -4.81 15.37 12.91
N ALA A 78 -4.43 14.82 14.07
CA ALA A 78 -3.25 13.96 14.20
C ALA A 78 -3.37 12.66 13.40
N ALA A 79 -4.57 12.09 13.31
CA ALA A 79 -4.86 10.93 12.49
C ALA A 79 -4.67 11.25 10.99
N LEU A 80 -5.21 12.36 10.49
CA LEU A 80 -5.00 12.80 9.11
C LEU A 80 -3.51 13.04 8.78
N GLN A 81 -2.75 13.65 9.71
CA GLN A 81 -1.30 13.83 9.57
C GLN A 81 -0.54 12.50 9.54
N THR A 82 -0.93 11.56 10.39
CA THR A 82 -0.37 10.19 10.39
C THR A 82 -0.62 9.50 9.06
N GLY A 83 -1.85 9.62 8.53
CA GLY A 83 -2.21 9.09 7.21
C GLY A 83 -1.36 9.69 6.10
N SER A 84 -1.19 11.02 6.10
CA SER A 84 -0.37 11.76 5.14
C SER A 84 1.09 11.30 5.13
N VAL A 85 1.77 11.30 6.28
CA VAL A 85 3.17 10.85 6.41
C VAL A 85 3.34 9.39 5.96
N THR A 86 2.36 8.55 6.29
CA THR A 86 2.39 7.14 5.91
C THR A 86 2.26 6.95 4.41
N LEU A 87 1.37 7.69 3.74
CA LEU A 87 1.22 7.66 2.28
C LEU A 87 2.46 8.20 1.56
N ASN A 88 3.06 9.27 2.06
CA ASN A 88 4.31 9.81 1.51
C ASN A 88 5.41 8.73 1.54
N THR A 89 5.58 8.09 2.70
CA THR A 89 6.54 6.99 2.88
C THR A 89 6.24 5.81 1.94
N LEU A 90 4.96 5.44 1.81
CA LEU A 90 4.51 4.37 0.92
C LEU A 90 4.79 4.72 -0.55
N SER A 91 4.63 5.99 -0.93
CA SER A 91 4.87 6.47 -2.29
C SER A 91 6.35 6.39 -2.71
N GLY A 92 7.27 6.50 -1.74
CA GLY A 92 8.70 6.26 -1.95
C GLY A 92 9.07 4.79 -2.16
N LEU A 93 8.19 3.86 -1.74
CA LEU A 93 8.38 2.41 -1.91
C LEU A 93 7.66 1.85 -3.14
N ASP A 94 6.53 2.44 -3.53
CA ASP A 94 5.77 2.11 -4.74
C ASP A 94 5.85 3.23 -5.79
N LEU A 95 6.97 3.24 -6.52
CA LEU A 95 7.24 4.24 -7.56
C LEU A 95 6.23 4.19 -8.71
N ASP A 96 5.62 3.03 -8.98
CA ASP A 96 4.63 2.87 -10.05
C ASP A 96 3.31 3.58 -9.71
N ARG A 97 3.02 3.77 -8.42
CA ARG A 97 1.78 4.37 -7.90
C ARG A 97 2.01 5.66 -7.12
N THR A 98 3.20 6.26 -7.19
CA THR A 98 3.53 7.48 -6.45
C THR A 98 2.49 8.58 -6.67
N ASN A 99 2.13 8.86 -7.92
CA ASN A 99 1.16 9.93 -8.23
C ASN A 99 -0.21 9.70 -7.60
N GLN A 100 -0.69 8.46 -7.60
CA GLN A 100 -1.95 8.06 -6.96
C GLN A 100 -1.89 8.31 -5.45
N LEU A 101 -0.83 7.82 -4.80
CA LEU A 101 -0.67 7.95 -3.35
C LEU A 101 -0.52 9.41 -2.91
N LEU A 102 0.23 10.22 -3.68
CA LEU A 102 0.41 11.65 -3.41
C LEU A 102 -0.89 12.46 -3.57
N ARG A 103 -1.82 12.02 -4.43
CA ARG A 103 -3.16 12.66 -4.53
C ARG A 103 -3.98 12.44 -3.27
N ILE A 104 -3.95 11.22 -2.72
CA ILE A 104 -4.62 10.92 -1.45
C ILE A 104 -3.93 11.70 -0.32
N GLU A 105 -2.59 11.72 -0.27
CA GLU A 105 -1.84 12.52 0.71
C GLU A 105 -2.23 14.01 0.65
N TYR A 106 -2.30 14.57 -0.55
CA TYR A 106 -2.67 15.98 -0.74
C TYR A 106 -4.09 16.27 -0.24
N MET A 107 -5.04 15.36 -0.48
CA MET A 107 -6.40 15.43 0.09
C MET A 107 -6.35 15.48 1.63
N LEU A 108 -5.58 14.60 2.27
CA LEU A 108 -5.46 14.57 3.73
C LEU A 108 -4.81 15.83 4.30
N ASN A 109 -3.78 16.37 3.64
CA ASN A 109 -3.15 17.62 4.04
C ASN A 109 -4.12 18.81 3.92
N THR A 110 -4.94 18.82 2.87
CA THR A 110 -5.98 19.84 2.66
C THR A 110 -7.07 19.73 3.74
N MET A 111 -7.51 18.51 4.05
CA MET A 111 -8.45 18.24 5.15
C MET A 111 -7.88 18.68 6.49
N ALA A 112 -6.66 18.27 6.82
CA ALA A 112 -6.03 18.58 8.10
C ALA A 112 -5.89 20.10 8.29
N SER A 113 -5.52 20.82 7.22
CA SER A 113 -5.38 22.28 7.25
C SER A 113 -6.71 23.02 7.44
N SER A 114 -7.84 22.41 7.07
CA SER A 114 -9.18 22.97 7.18
C SER A 114 -10.04 22.30 8.26
N TRP A 115 -9.51 21.31 8.98
CA TRP A 115 -10.26 20.39 9.84
C TRP A 115 -11.07 21.11 10.91
N SER A 116 -10.46 22.05 11.62
CA SER A 116 -11.09 22.82 12.69
C SER A 116 -12.11 23.86 12.21
N ALA A 117 -12.01 24.30 10.96
CA ALA A 117 -12.94 25.25 10.37
C ALA A 117 -14.12 24.56 9.67
N TYR A 118 -13.89 23.40 9.06
CA TYR A 118 -14.83 22.73 8.18
C TYR A 118 -15.74 21.76 8.94
N THR A 119 -15.18 20.97 9.85
CA THR A 119 -15.95 19.90 10.52
C THR A 119 -17.04 20.40 11.48
N PRO A 120 -16.92 21.54 12.21
CA PRO A 120 -18.00 22.00 13.09
C PRO A 120 -19.27 22.44 12.37
N GLY A 121 -19.17 22.80 11.08
CA GLY A 121 -20.31 23.20 10.26
C GLY A 121 -21.13 22.03 9.70
N MET A 122 -20.67 20.79 9.87
CA MET A 122 -21.32 19.61 9.30
C MET A 122 -22.50 19.14 10.16
N ASN A 123 -23.61 18.81 9.50
CA ASN A 123 -24.70 18.07 10.13
C ASN A 123 -24.35 16.58 10.30
N GLN A 124 -25.16 15.85 11.07
CA GLN A 124 -24.90 14.43 11.39
C GLN A 124 -24.78 13.54 10.15
N SER A 125 -25.60 13.77 9.11
CA SER A 125 -25.53 13.01 7.87
C SER A 125 -24.22 13.23 7.13
N GLN A 126 -23.77 14.49 7.04
CA GLN A 126 -22.50 14.85 6.39
C GLN A 126 -21.30 14.23 7.11
N ARG A 127 -21.33 14.18 8.44
CA ARG A 127 -20.29 13.53 9.25
C ARG A 127 -20.25 12.02 9.05
N GLY A 128 -21.42 11.38 8.97
CA GLY A 128 -21.52 9.96 8.64
C GLY A 128 -20.93 9.65 7.26
N THR A 129 -21.31 10.42 6.24
CA THR A 129 -20.76 10.25 4.88
C THR A 129 -19.25 10.48 4.83
N LEU A 130 -18.74 11.49 5.55
CA LEU A 130 -17.29 11.73 5.61
C LEU A 130 -16.55 10.55 6.25
N GLY A 131 -17.06 10.06 7.38
CA GLY A 131 -16.46 8.92 8.08
C GLY A 131 -16.41 7.67 7.21
N GLU A 132 -17.52 7.35 6.54
CA GLU A 132 -17.61 6.20 5.63
C GLU A 132 -16.64 6.33 4.44
N LEU A 133 -16.46 7.52 3.89
CA LEU A 133 -15.50 7.77 2.81
C LEU A 133 -14.05 7.59 3.28
N LEU A 134 -13.69 8.13 4.45
CA LEU A 134 -12.36 7.95 5.02
C LEU A 134 -12.07 6.46 5.27
N HIS A 135 -13.02 5.77 5.91
CA HIS A 135 -12.93 4.33 6.14
C HIS A 135 -12.72 3.55 4.83
N THR A 136 -13.52 3.84 3.80
CA THR A 136 -13.44 3.17 2.51
C THR A 136 -12.09 3.41 1.83
N ILE A 137 -11.57 4.65 1.86
CA ILE A 137 -10.23 4.96 1.34
C ILE A 137 -9.15 4.16 2.10
N GLY A 138 -9.25 4.10 3.43
CA GLY A 138 -8.34 3.31 4.28
C GLY A 138 -8.36 1.84 3.92
N HIS A 139 -9.56 1.29 3.76
CA HIS A 139 -9.82 -0.10 3.40
C HIS A 139 -9.28 -0.42 2.00
N ASP A 140 -9.60 0.36 0.98
CA ASP A 140 -9.15 0.15 -0.39
C ASP A 140 -7.62 0.19 -0.50
N ILE A 141 -6.94 1.09 0.24
CA ILE A 141 -5.47 1.08 0.32
C ILE A 141 -4.97 -0.18 1.03
N LEU A 142 -5.54 -0.54 2.18
CA LEU A 142 -5.13 -1.75 2.91
C LEU A 142 -5.27 -3.02 2.06
N TYR A 143 -6.42 -3.21 1.41
CA TYR A 143 -6.64 -4.35 0.54
C TYR A 143 -5.83 -4.23 -0.75
N GLY A 144 -5.60 -3.02 -1.26
CA GLY A 144 -4.68 -2.78 -2.37
C GLY A 144 -3.30 -3.40 -2.12
N TYR A 145 -2.74 -3.24 -0.92
CA TYR A 145 -1.43 -3.79 -0.56
C TYR A 145 -1.49 -5.15 0.16
N GLY A 146 -2.68 -5.68 0.43
CA GLY A 146 -2.93 -6.93 1.14
C GLY A 146 -3.67 -8.01 0.33
N ASN A 147 -4.02 -7.73 -0.94
CA ASN A 147 -4.83 -8.62 -1.76
C ASN A 147 -4.04 -9.88 -2.17
N TYR A 148 -4.22 -10.97 -1.42
CA TYR A 148 -3.59 -12.26 -1.68
C TYR A 148 -4.06 -12.91 -3.00
N ILE A 149 -5.21 -12.49 -3.55
CA ILE A 149 -5.73 -13.02 -4.82
C ILE A 149 -4.76 -12.74 -5.97
N ASN A 150 -4.07 -11.58 -5.95
CA ASN A 150 -3.04 -11.23 -6.93
C ASN A 150 -1.79 -12.12 -6.85
N TYR A 151 -1.61 -12.87 -5.76
CA TYR A 151 -0.58 -13.90 -5.64
C TYR A 151 -1.03 -15.26 -6.23
N THR A 152 -2.34 -15.49 -6.26
CA THR A 152 -2.98 -16.73 -6.77
C THR A 152 -3.50 -16.61 -8.22
N GLY A 153 -3.34 -15.46 -8.86
CA GLY A 153 -3.88 -15.12 -10.18
C GLY A 153 -3.16 -15.77 -11.38
N THR A 154 -3.68 -16.92 -11.81
CA THR A 154 -3.84 -17.39 -13.21
C THR A 154 -2.66 -17.52 -14.19
N SER A 155 -1.41 -17.23 -13.84
CA SER A 155 -0.29 -17.62 -14.71
C SER A 155 0.18 -19.05 -14.40
N ASN A 156 0.11 -19.94 -15.38
CA ASN A 156 0.59 -21.33 -15.33
C ASN A 156 2.13 -21.46 -15.13
N LEU A 157 2.80 -20.40 -14.66
CA LEU A 157 4.24 -20.29 -14.52
C LEU A 157 4.59 -19.63 -13.18
N GLY A 158 4.34 -20.33 -12.07
CA GLY A 158 5.05 -20.09 -10.81
C GLY A 158 4.31 -19.33 -9.69
N GLY A 159 2.97 -19.31 -9.68
CA GLY A 159 2.20 -18.86 -8.51
C GLY A 159 2.45 -19.77 -7.30
N SER A 160 2.84 -19.21 -6.16
CA SER A 160 3.16 -19.98 -4.96
C SER A 160 1.92 -20.68 -4.41
N PHE A 161 2.18 -21.83 -3.80
CA PHE A 161 1.24 -22.77 -3.18
C PHE A 161 0.14 -22.10 -2.34
N PHE A 162 -1.02 -22.77 -2.33
CA PHE A 162 -2.28 -22.59 -1.58
C PHE A 162 -2.18 -22.31 -0.05
N TRP A 163 -0.98 -22.05 0.48
CA TRP A 163 -0.69 -21.72 1.88
C TRP A 163 -0.02 -20.35 2.06
N TYR A 164 0.23 -19.57 0.99
CA TYR A 164 0.84 -18.26 1.12
C TYR A 164 -0.16 -17.21 1.63
N THR A 165 -0.05 -16.86 2.91
CA THR A 165 -0.81 -15.79 3.57
C THR A 165 0.02 -14.51 3.74
N GLY A 166 1.10 -14.36 2.95
CA GLY A 166 2.05 -13.25 3.07
C GLY A 166 1.70 -12.06 2.16
N SER A 167 2.60 -11.07 2.14
CA SER A 167 2.49 -9.85 1.35
C SER A 167 2.48 -10.12 -0.17
N SER A 168 1.57 -9.46 -0.88
CA SER A 168 1.35 -9.65 -2.33
C SER A 168 1.68 -8.39 -3.13
N PRO A 169 1.84 -8.50 -4.46
CA PRO A 169 1.93 -7.34 -5.33
C PRO A 169 0.72 -6.40 -5.12
N PRO A 170 0.94 -5.07 -5.10
CA PRO A 170 -0.15 -4.10 -4.95
C PRO A 170 -1.18 -4.21 -6.08
N ASP A 171 -2.46 -4.21 -5.71
CA ASP A 171 -3.60 -4.13 -6.62
C ASP A 171 -3.79 -2.70 -7.12
N PRO A 172 -3.47 -2.39 -8.39
CA PRO A 172 -3.60 -1.02 -8.90
C PRO A 172 -5.06 -0.56 -8.98
N ASN A 173 -6.03 -1.46 -9.10
CA ASN A 173 -7.43 -1.08 -9.23
C ASN A 173 -7.99 -0.56 -7.91
N LEU A 174 -7.67 -1.25 -6.79
CA LEU A 174 -8.09 -0.80 -5.45
C LEU A 174 -7.41 0.53 -5.08
N VAL A 175 -6.11 0.69 -5.40
CA VAL A 175 -5.42 1.97 -5.19
C VAL A 175 -6.06 3.08 -6.02
N GLN A 176 -6.48 2.81 -7.26
CA GLN A 176 -7.17 3.80 -8.08
C GLN A 176 -8.57 4.14 -7.55
N GLN A 177 -9.33 3.16 -7.03
CA GLN A 177 -10.62 3.41 -6.40
C GLN A 177 -10.49 4.35 -5.19
N ALA A 178 -9.47 4.13 -4.36
CA ALA A 178 -9.14 5.04 -3.26
C ALA A 178 -8.83 6.48 -3.74
N VAL A 179 -8.10 6.62 -4.86
CA VAL A 179 -7.84 7.93 -5.48
C VAL A 179 -9.12 8.57 -5.97
N ASP A 180 -9.98 7.82 -6.66
CA ASP A 180 -11.23 8.35 -7.21
C ASP A 180 -12.16 8.84 -6.09
N LEU A 181 -12.18 8.15 -4.95
CA LEU A 181 -12.87 8.61 -3.74
C LEU A 181 -12.23 9.86 -3.13
N ALA A 182 -10.90 9.90 -3.03
CA ALA A 182 -10.17 11.04 -2.47
C ALA A 182 -10.33 12.32 -3.31
N VAL A 183 -10.34 12.20 -4.65
CA VAL A 183 -10.50 13.34 -5.57
C VAL A 183 -11.93 13.90 -5.53
N ASN A 184 -12.92 13.04 -5.32
CA ASN A 184 -14.33 13.42 -5.31
C ASN A 184 -14.89 13.63 -3.90
N LEU A 185 -14.04 13.78 -2.89
CA LEU A 185 -14.48 13.90 -1.50
C LEU A 185 -15.36 15.16 -1.33
N PRO A 186 -16.62 15.03 -0.87
CA PRO A 186 -17.55 16.16 -0.81
C PRO A 186 -17.06 17.28 0.13
N GLY A 187 -16.93 18.48 -0.45
CA GLY A 187 -16.70 19.75 0.26
C GLY A 187 -15.27 20.04 0.69
N LEU A 188 -14.29 19.36 0.08
CA LEU A 188 -12.94 19.92 -0.07
C LEU A 188 -12.84 20.74 -1.36
N PRO A 189 -11.91 21.72 -1.42
CA PRO A 189 -11.53 22.33 -2.69
C PRO A 189 -11.13 21.22 -3.68
N PRO A 190 -11.48 21.33 -4.97
CA PRO A 190 -11.05 20.36 -5.97
C PRO A 190 -9.52 20.23 -5.96
N LEU A 191 -9.02 19.00 -5.89
CA LEU A 191 -7.58 18.73 -5.91
C LEU A 191 -7.00 19.20 -7.27
N PRO A 192 -5.73 19.67 -7.32
CA PRO A 192 -5.05 19.96 -8.57
C PRO A 192 -5.13 18.76 -9.52
N GLN A 193 -5.54 19.01 -10.77
CA GLN A 193 -5.65 17.99 -11.82
C GLN A 193 -4.29 17.40 -12.20
#